data_AF-A0A3B9W285-F1
#
_entry.id   AF-A0A3B9W285-F1
#
_cell.length_a   1.000
_cell.length_b   1.000
_cell.length_c   1.000
_cell.angle_alpha   90.00
_cell.angle_beta   90.00
_cell.angle_gamma   90.00
#
_symmetry.space_group_name_H-M   'P 1'
#
loop_
_entity.id
_entity.type
_entity.pdbx_description
1 polymer ?
#
loop_
_entity_poly.entity_id
_entity_poly.type
_entity_poly.pdbx_seq_one_letter_code
_entity_poly.pdbx_strand_id
1 'polypeptide(L)' 'MVLGHEVAGRISVLGDGVEGFAVGDAVTVHPAVYCGECADCLAGRTNLCPQVTYYGSAAHRPHTDGAFASRKAVPA' A
#
# COMPACT_ATOMS: atom_id res chain seq x y z
N MET A 1 -13.89 1.22 7.71
CA MET A 1 -13.11 2.01 6.74
C MET A 1 -12.33 3.07 7.51
N VAL A 2 -11.02 2.98 7.48
CA VAL A 2 -10.07 4.02 7.90
C VAL A 2 -9.74 4.90 6.68
N LEU A 3 -9.61 6.22 6.86
CA LEU A 3 -9.25 7.15 5.78
C LEU A 3 -7.73 7.27 5.61
N GLY A 4 -7.30 8.05 4.62
CA GLY A 4 -5.91 8.43 4.42
C GLY A 4 -5.15 7.51 3.47
N HIS A 5 -4.64 8.11 2.41
CA HIS A 5 -3.89 7.45 1.32
C HIS A 5 -2.55 8.12 1.00
N GLU A 6 -2.25 9.21 1.71
CA GLU A 6 -0.97 9.90 1.66
C GLU A 6 -0.41 9.87 3.07
N VAL A 7 0.57 9.01 3.31
CA VAL A 7 1.15 8.82 4.64
C VAL A 7 2.66 8.62 4.57
N ALA A 8 3.31 9.11 5.61
CA ALA A 8 4.71 8.86 5.92
C ALA A 8 4.81 8.47 7.39
N GLY A 9 5.88 7.76 7.74
CA GLY A 9 6.08 7.31 9.11
C GLY A 9 7.47 6.73 9.33
N ARG A 10 7.61 6.00 10.44
CA ARG A 10 8.81 5.25 10.76
C ARG A 10 8.50 3.77 10.92
N ILE A 11 9.41 2.92 10.43
CA ILE A 11 9.29 1.47 10.60
C ILE A 11 9.36 1.13 12.08
N SER A 12 8.31 0.50 12.61
CA SER A 12 8.25 0.12 14.02
C SER A 12 8.57 -1.35 14.28
N VAL A 13 8.33 -2.20 13.28
CA VAL A 13 8.56 -3.65 13.27
C VAL A 13 8.80 -4.07 11.82
N LEU A 14 9.71 -5.02 11.61
CA LEU A 14 9.92 -5.71 10.34
C LEU A 14 9.32 -7.12 10.42
N GLY A 15 8.72 -7.58 9.32
CA GLY A 15 8.31 -8.98 9.19
C GLY A 15 9.51 -9.88 8.88
N ASP A 16 9.32 -11.19 9.04
CA ASP A 16 10.34 -12.17 8.70
C ASP A 16 10.70 -12.11 7.20
N GLY A 17 12.00 -12.08 6.89
CA GLY A 17 12.50 -12.03 5.51
C GLY A 17 12.48 -10.64 4.85
N VAL A 18 12.09 -9.58 5.55
CA VAL A 18 12.22 -8.20 5.03
C VAL A 18 13.68 -7.76 5.13
N GLU A 19 14.29 -7.47 3.98
CA GLU A 19 15.67 -6.99 3.85
C GLU A 19 15.71 -5.53 3.33
N GLY A 20 16.85 -4.86 3.49
CA GLY A 20 17.05 -3.50 2.95
C GLY A 20 16.41 -2.36 3.75
N PHE A 21 15.74 -2.67 4.86
CA PHE A 21 15.13 -1.72 5.78
C PHE A 21 15.57 -1.96 7.23
N ALA A 22 15.50 -0.91 8.05
CA ALA A 22 15.74 -0.98 9.48
C ALA A 22 14.57 -0.38 10.29
N VAL A 23 14.36 -0.90 11.49
CA VAL A 23 13.45 -0.25 12.46
C VAL A 23 13.94 1.16 12.74
N GLY A 24 13.04 2.13 12.63
CA GLY A 24 13.32 3.56 12.78
C GLY A 24 13.43 4.34 11.47
N ASP A 25 13.63 3.66 10.33
CA ASP A 25 13.75 4.30 9.03
C ASP A 25 12.51 5.13 8.70
N ALA A 26 12.73 6.34 8.18
CA ALA A 26 11.66 7.21 7.70
C ALA A 26 11.25 6.77 6.28
N VAL A 27 9.97 6.48 6.10
CA VAL A 27 9.44 5.93 4.85
C VAL A 27 8.14 6.61 4.44
N THR A 28 7.90 6.64 3.13
CA THR A 28 6.59 6.92 2.52
C THR A 28 5.98 5.63 2.03
N VAL A 29 4.66 5.50 2.06
CA VAL A 29 3.97 4.29 1.60
C VAL A 29 3.36 4.53 0.23
N HIS A 30 3.61 3.63 -0.72
CA HIS A 30 2.85 3.59 -1.98
C HIS A 30 1.46 2.97 -1.68
N PRO A 31 0.36 3.73 -1.84
CA PRO A 31 -0.97 3.31 -1.36
C PRO A 31 -1.72 2.39 -2.35
N ALA A 32 -1.21 2.21 -3.57
CA ALA A 32 -1.86 1.41 -4.60
C ALA A 32 -1.38 -0.03 -4.57
N VAL A 33 -2.32 -0.97 -4.68
CA VAL A 33 -2.03 -2.38 -4.93
C VAL A 33 -2.67 -2.76 -6.26
N TYR A 34 -1.88 -3.27 -7.18
CA TYR A 34 -2.29 -3.73 -8.51
C TYR A 34 -1.96 -5.21 -8.69
N CYS A 35 -2.62 -5.90 -9.63
CA CYS A 35 -2.48 -7.35 -9.77
C CYS A 35 -1.13 -7.81 -10.35
N GLY A 36 -0.42 -6.95 -11.10
CA GLY A 36 0.87 -7.28 -11.71
C GLY A 36 0.80 -8.16 -12.97
N GLU A 37 -0.37 -8.72 -13.30
CA GLU A 37 -0.52 -9.73 -14.36
C GLU A 37 -1.43 -9.30 -15.54
N CYS A 38 -2.21 -8.22 -15.41
CA CYS A 38 -3.08 -7.76 -16.49
C CYS A 38 -2.29 -7.02 -17.59
N ALA A 39 -2.90 -6.85 -18.78
CA ALA A 39 -2.26 -6.19 -19.92
C ALA A 39 -1.72 -4.79 -19.59
N ASP A 40 -2.43 -4.00 -18.78
CA ASP A 40 -1.96 -2.68 -18.34
C ASP A 40 -0.79 -2.77 -17.36
N CYS A 41 -0.80 -3.73 -16.42
CA CYS A 41 0.34 -3.96 -15.52
C CYS A 41 1.59 -4.39 -16.29
N LEU A 42 1.44 -5.35 -17.22
CA LEU A 42 2.54 -5.83 -18.06
C LEU A 42 3.08 -4.75 -19.01
N ALA A 43 2.25 -3.78 -19.38
CA ALA A 43 2.65 -2.60 -20.14
C ALA A 43 3.21 -1.45 -19.27
N GLY A 44 3.37 -1.65 -17.95
CA GLY A 44 3.86 -0.63 -17.02
C GLY A 44 2.84 0.46 -16.67
N ARG A 45 1.58 0.32 -17.08
CA ARG A 45 0.47 1.25 -16.81
C ARG A 45 -0.36 0.78 -15.62
N THR A 46 0.29 0.50 -14.50
CA THR A 46 -0.35 -0.07 -13.30
C THR A 46 -1.51 0.78 -12.74
N ASN A 47 -1.50 2.08 -13.01
CA ASN A 47 -2.59 3.01 -12.67
C ASN A 47 -3.91 2.73 -13.44
N LEU A 48 -3.86 1.98 -14.54
CA LEU A 48 -5.03 1.54 -15.31
C LEU A 48 -5.46 0.10 -14.95
N CYS A 49 -4.82 -0.53 -13.96
CA CYS A 49 -5.18 -1.88 -13.54
C CYS A 49 -6.66 -1.93 -13.11
N PRO A 50 -7.48 -2.83 -13.69
CA PRO A 50 -8.91 -2.92 -13.35
C PRO A 50 -9.13 -3.48 -11.93
N GLN A 51 -8.12 -4.12 -11.34
CA GLN A 51 -8.14 -4.66 -9.99
C GLN A 51 -7.39 -3.76 -8.99
N VAL A 52 -7.04 -2.52 -9.37
CA VAL A 52 -6.34 -1.63 -8.48
C VAL A 52 -7.17 -1.35 -7.22
N THR A 53 -6.53 -1.48 -6.06
CA THR A 53 -7.06 -0.97 -4.80
C THR A 53 -6.16 0.15 -4.31
N TYR A 54 -6.74 1.06 -3.53
CA TYR A 54 -6.02 2.21 -2.99
C TYR A 54 -6.41 2.37 -1.53
N TYR A 55 -5.44 2.70 -0.68
CA TYR A 55 -5.72 3.02 0.73
C TYR A 55 -6.86 4.05 0.85
N GLY A 56 -7.76 3.84 1.81
CA GLY A 56 -8.87 4.75 2.09
C GLY A 56 -9.92 4.87 0.97
N SER A 57 -9.94 3.95 0.01
CA SER A 57 -10.86 4.00 -1.14
C SER A 57 -12.14 3.19 -0.92
N ALA A 58 -13.26 3.79 -1.31
CA ALA A 58 -14.58 3.15 -1.33
C ALA A 58 -14.94 2.52 -2.70
N ALA A 59 -14.00 2.45 -3.65
CA ALA A 59 -14.23 1.94 -5.01
C ALA A 59 -14.65 0.46 -5.06
N HIS A 60 -14.21 -0.34 -4.07
CA HIS A 60 -14.51 -1.78 -3.97
C HIS A 60 -15.26 -2.11 -2.68
N ARG A 61 -15.89 -3.29 -2.65
CA ARG A 61 -16.47 -3.88 -1.42
C ARG A 61 -15.80 -5.24 -1.14
N PRO A 62 -15.26 -5.46 0.08
CA PRO A 62 -15.15 -4.51 1.18
C PRO A 62 -14.27 -3.30 0.83
N HIS A 63 -14.54 -2.14 1.46
CA HIS A 63 -13.73 -0.94 1.26
C HIS A 63 -12.30 -1.17 1.73
N THR A 64 -11.33 -0.54 1.08
CA THR A 64 -9.92 -0.67 1.44
C THR A 64 -9.59 0.31 2.56
N ASP A 65 -9.17 -0.21 3.73
CA ASP A 65 -8.75 0.65 4.83
C ASP A 65 -7.49 1.44 4.48
N GLY A 66 -7.52 2.74 4.80
CA GLY A 66 -6.40 3.64 4.69
C GLY A 66 -5.38 3.51 5.82
N ALA A 67 -4.66 4.60 6.08
CA ALA A 67 -3.54 4.66 6.99
C ALA A 67 -3.55 5.85 7.96
N PHE A 68 -4.64 6.60 8.10
CA PHE A 68 -4.84 7.53 9.22
C PHE A 68 -5.13 6.76 10.52
N ALA A 69 -4.11 6.05 10.97
CA ALA A 69 -4.08 5.22 12.17
C ALA A 69 -2.67 5.31 12.80
N SER A 70 -2.54 4.96 14.07
CA SER A 70 -1.24 4.98 14.77
C SER A 70 -0.26 3.95 14.24
N ARG A 71 -0.74 2.86 13.63
CA ARG A 71 0.04 1.82 12.96
C ARG A 71 -0.72 1.26 11.76
N LYS A 72 0.01 0.91 10.70
CA LYS A 72 -0.50 0.22 9.50
C LYS A 72 0.51 -0.84 9.09
N ALA A 73 0.04 -2.07 8.87
CA ALA A 73 0.85 -3.09 8.20
C ALA A 73 0.91 -2.80 6.70
N VAL A 74 2.11 -2.85 6.14
CA VAL A 74 2.39 -2.61 4.72
C VAL A 74 3.17 -3.82 4.19
N PRO A 75 2.78 -4.43 3.07
CA PRO A 75 3.56 -5.48 2.43
C PRO A 75 4.96 -4.96 2.05
N ALA A 76 5.98 -5.80 2.20
CA ALA A 76 7.33 -5.53 1.71
C ALA A 76 7.44 -5.77 0.20
#